data_AF-A0A6G0WTP5-F1
#
_entry.id   AF-A0A6G0WTP5-F1
#
_cell.length_a   1.000
_cell.length_b   1.000
_cell.length_c   1.000
_cell.angle_alpha   90.00
_cell.angle_beta   90.00
_cell.angle_gamma   90.00
#
_symmetry.space_group_name_H-M   'P 1'
#
loop_
_entity.id
_entity.type
_entity.pdbx_description
1 polymer ?
#
loop_
_entity_poly.entity_id
_entity_poly.type
_entity_poly.pdbx_seq_one_letter_code
_entity_poly.pdbx_strand_id
1 'polypeptide(L)'
;MVQMLLTIILLALGGKLYWRFVLVVAILSILQVVVFVILAAPVDDYALNSGGAATAFLGDFKNWFAVLPFGLYLFTGTEGLSTLANEVHDPRHAISRGQIASILTLFITASSIYIVSQGLPPYMDISLDGQLFKMSKQVAIVWTTISSLACTSAVLLAASNIVESMSESRLFPCELHGRHAKLHTPI
;
A
#
# COMPACT_ATOMS: atom_id res chain seq x y z
N MET A 1 14.37 -0.59 -9.99
CA MET A 1 14.67 0.23 -11.20
C MET A 1 13.67 0.00 -12.33
N VAL A 2 13.47 -1.24 -12.81
CA VAL A 2 12.54 -1.54 -13.93
C VAL A 2 11.08 -1.14 -13.64
N GLN A 3 10.57 -1.41 -12.44
CA GLN A 3 9.20 -1.06 -12.05
C GLN A 3 8.93 0.45 -12.15
N MET A 4 9.90 1.28 -11.75
CA MET A 4 9.77 2.73 -11.72
C MET A 4 9.66 3.32 -13.13
N LEU A 5 10.45 2.81 -14.08
CA LEU A 5 10.36 3.19 -15.49
C LEU A 5 9.00 2.82 -16.09
N LEU A 6 8.49 1.63 -15.78
CA LEU A 6 7.18 1.18 -16.26
C LEU A 6 6.04 2.05 -15.74
N THR A 7 6.06 2.42 -14.46
CA THR A 7 5.07 3.35 -13.89
C THR A 7 5.14 4.74 -14.48
N ILE A 8 6.35 5.26 -14.76
CA ILE A 8 6.53 6.55 -15.41
C ILE A 8 5.96 6.54 -16.84
N ILE A 9 6.23 5.48 -17.60
CA ILE A 9 5.68 5.31 -18.95
C ILE A 9 4.15 5.24 -18.93
N LEU A 10 3.57 4.49 -17.99
CA LEU A 10 2.12 4.41 -17.82
C LEU A 10 1.49 5.75 -17.41
N LEU A 11 2.17 6.51 -16.55
CA LEU A 11 1.73 7.85 -16.16
C LEU A 11 1.77 8.81 -17.35
N ALA A 12 2.83 8.75 -18.17
CA ALA A 12 2.98 9.56 -19.38
C ALA A 12 1.94 9.21 -20.46
N LEU A 13 1.53 7.95 -20.59
CA LEU A 13 0.45 7.54 -21.50
C LEU A 13 -0.92 8.08 -21.08
N GLY A 14 -1.13 8.33 -19.78
CA GLY A 14 -2.32 8.96 -19.22
C GLY A 14 -3.67 8.31 -19.56
N GLY A 15 -4.74 9.00 -19.16
CA GLY A 15 -6.10 8.68 -19.58
C GLY A 15 -6.73 7.42 -18.96
N LYS A 16 -7.78 6.90 -19.61
CA LYS A 16 -8.62 5.81 -19.06
C LYS A 16 -7.86 4.49 -18.86
N LEU A 17 -6.78 4.26 -19.62
CA LEU A 17 -5.98 3.04 -19.52
C LEU A 17 -5.17 3.02 -18.21
N TYR A 18 -4.56 4.16 -17.85
CA TYR A 18 -3.84 4.35 -16.60
C TYR A 18 -4.73 4.05 -15.39
N TRP A 19 -5.91 4.67 -15.32
CA TRP A 19 -6.86 4.47 -14.22
C TRP A 19 -7.34 3.02 -14.08
N ARG A 20 -7.60 2.34 -15.20
CA ARG A 20 -7.96 0.91 -15.19
C ARG A 20 -6.81 0.05 -14.68
N PHE A 21 -5.58 0.34 -15.10
CA PHE A 21 -4.40 -0.39 -14.66
C PHE A 21 -4.18 -0.24 -13.15
N VAL A 22 -4.21 0.99 -12.63
CA VAL A 22 -4.06 1.26 -11.19
C VAL A 22 -5.14 0.55 -10.39
N LEU A 23 -6.39 0.56 -10.86
CA LEU A 23 -7.49 -0.16 -10.22
C LEU A 23 -7.25 -1.68 -10.18
N VAL A 24 -6.79 -2.28 -11.29
CA VAL A 24 -6.49 -3.72 -11.34
C VAL A 24 -5.38 -4.09 -10.35
N VAL A 25 -4.29 -3.31 -10.33
CA VAL A 25 -3.16 -3.57 -9.43
C VAL A 25 -3.55 -3.36 -7.96
N ALA A 26 -4.40 -2.38 -7.65
CA ALA A 26 -4.95 -2.17 -6.31
C ALA A 26 -5.81 -3.36 -5.84
N ILE A 27 -6.70 -3.88 -6.71
CA ILE A 27 -7.51 -5.06 -6.40
C ILE A 27 -6.61 -6.28 -6.17
N LEU A 28 -5.60 -6.50 -7.01
CA LEU A 28 -4.65 -7.59 -6.83
C LEU A 28 -3.90 -7.50 -5.49
N SER A 29 -3.55 -6.29 -5.05
CA SER A 29 -2.91 -6.07 -3.74
C SER A 29 -3.82 -6.45 -2.58
N ILE A 30 -5.11 -6.15 -2.65
CA ILE A 30 -6.08 -6.57 -1.61
C ILE A 30 -6.29 -8.08 -1.66
N LEU A 31 -6.40 -8.66 -2.86
CA LEU A 31 -6.57 -10.10 -3.06
C LEU A 31 -5.39 -10.88 -2.46
N GLN A 32 -4.17 -10.38 -2.58
CA GLN A 32 -2.99 -10.96 -1.94
C GLN A 32 -3.15 -11.07 -0.42
N VAL A 33 -3.67 -10.03 0.24
CA VAL A 33 -3.89 -10.05 1.69
C VAL A 33 -4.93 -11.10 2.05
N VAL A 34 -6.02 -11.22 1.28
CA VAL A 34 -7.04 -12.24 1.49
C VAL A 34 -6.46 -13.65 1.31
N VAL A 35 -5.65 -13.85 0.27
CA VAL A 35 -4.95 -15.13 0.02
C VAL A 35 -4.01 -15.48 1.17
N PHE A 36 -3.29 -14.50 1.73
CA PHE A 36 -2.45 -14.70 2.91
C PHE A 36 -3.27 -15.18 4.12
N VAL A 37 -4.39 -14.53 4.42
CA VAL A 37 -5.26 -14.89 5.55
C VAL A 37 -5.80 -16.32 5.39
N ILE A 38 -6.24 -16.70 4.18
CA ILE A 38 -6.78 -18.04 3.90
C ILE A 38 -5.70 -19.12 4.02
N LEU A 39 -4.51 -18.85 3.50
CA LEU A 39 -3.40 -19.82 3.48
C LEU A 39 -2.74 -20.01 4.85
N ALA A 40 -2.79 -18.98 5.69
CA ALA A 40 -2.30 -19.07 7.06
C ALA A 40 -3.27 -19.82 7.99
N ALA A 41 -4.60 -19.68 7.79
CA ALA A 41 -5.64 -20.34 8.58
C ALA A 41 -5.39 -21.83 8.99
N PRO A 42 -4.87 -22.73 8.13
CA PRO A 42 -4.59 -24.12 8.51
C PRO A 42 -3.30 -24.34 9.32
N VAL A 43 -2.43 -23.35 9.44
CA VAL A 43 -1.15 -23.38 10.19
C VAL A 43 -1.30 -22.85 11.62
N ASP A 44 -2.49 -22.31 11.93
CA ASP A 44 -2.73 -21.54 13.14
C ASP A 44 -2.84 -22.43 14.39
N ASP A 45 -1.74 -22.57 15.14
CA ASP A 45 -1.74 -23.19 16.47
C ASP A 45 -1.73 -22.09 17.55
N TYR A 46 -2.83 -21.34 17.65
CA TYR A 46 -2.97 -20.20 18.57
C TYR A 46 -2.69 -20.56 20.03
N ALA A 47 -3.00 -21.79 20.46
CA ALA A 47 -2.79 -22.24 21.83
C ALA A 47 -1.32 -22.40 22.19
N LEU A 48 -0.46 -22.72 21.22
CA LEU A 48 0.98 -22.91 21.41
C LEU A 48 1.78 -21.65 21.09
N ASN A 49 1.36 -20.88 20.08
CA ASN A 49 2.16 -19.79 19.51
C ASN A 49 1.84 -18.40 20.08
N SER A 50 0.64 -18.19 20.63
CA SER A 50 0.25 -16.86 21.17
C SER A 50 1.01 -16.46 22.45
N GLY A 51 1.78 -17.37 23.05
CA GLY A 51 2.57 -17.15 24.28
C GLY A 51 1.74 -16.89 25.55
N GLY A 52 0.41 -16.95 25.47
CA GLY A 52 -0.52 -16.77 26.59
C GLY A 52 -0.53 -15.35 27.18
N ALA A 53 -1.08 -15.20 28.39
CA ALA A 53 -1.17 -13.91 29.07
C ALA A 53 0.21 -13.28 29.41
N ALA A 54 1.29 -14.07 29.38
CA ALA A 54 2.64 -13.62 29.70
C ALA A 54 3.32 -12.82 28.55
N THR A 55 2.87 -13.00 27.30
CA THR A 55 3.35 -12.27 26.12
C THR A 55 2.42 -11.14 25.68
N ALA A 56 1.25 -10.98 26.32
CA ALA A 56 0.28 -9.94 25.99
C ALA A 56 0.85 -8.50 26.15
N PHE A 57 1.82 -8.33 27.05
CA PHE A 57 2.60 -7.10 27.19
C PHE A 57 4.09 -7.44 27.25
N LEU A 58 4.76 -7.32 26.10
CA LEU A 58 6.21 -7.48 25.98
C LEU A 58 6.89 -6.11 26.02
N GLY A 59 7.57 -5.82 27.13
CA GLY A 59 8.45 -4.65 27.30
C GLY A 59 7.90 -3.51 28.13
N ASP A 60 8.74 -2.51 28.36
CA ASP A 60 8.41 -1.31 29.14
C ASP A 60 7.59 -0.29 28.33
N PHE A 61 7.00 0.68 29.01
CA PHE A 61 6.27 1.80 28.39
C PHE A 61 7.10 2.54 27.32
N LYS A 62 8.43 2.57 27.48
CA LYS A 62 9.37 3.11 26.50
C LYS A 62 9.40 2.30 25.19
N ASN A 63 9.30 0.97 25.28
CA ASN A 63 9.25 0.09 24.11
C ASN A 63 7.92 0.24 23.38
N TRP A 64 6.82 0.39 24.11
CA TRP A 64 5.51 0.70 23.49
C TRP A 64 5.59 1.99 22.66
N PHE A 65 6.14 3.06 23.22
CA PHE A 65 6.36 4.32 22.48
C PHE A 65 7.30 4.18 21.28
N ALA A 66 8.34 3.36 21.39
CA ALA A 66 9.26 3.10 20.29
C ALA A 66 8.62 2.31 19.14
N VAL A 67 7.57 1.52 19.42
CA VAL A 67 6.86 0.71 18.41
C VAL A 67 5.76 1.49 17.70
N LEU A 68 5.20 2.55 18.31
CA LEU A 68 4.19 3.42 17.68
C LEU A 68 4.49 3.88 16.25
N PRO A 69 5.71 4.39 15.91
CA PRO A 69 6.01 4.78 14.53
C PRO A 69 5.91 3.60 13.55
N PHE A 70 6.21 2.37 13.96
CA PHE A 70 6.06 1.19 13.12
C PHE A 70 4.59 0.88 12.83
N GLY A 71 3.70 1.08 13.80
CA GLY A 71 2.26 0.97 13.59
C GLY A 71 1.73 2.03 12.63
N LEU A 72 2.28 3.26 12.68
CA LEU A 72 1.87 4.37 11.82
C LEU A 72 2.21 4.14 10.34
N TYR A 73 3.30 3.41 10.03
CA TYR A 73 3.67 3.08 8.66
C TYR A 73 2.55 2.37 7.89
N LEU A 74 1.70 1.62 8.59
CA LEU A 74 0.60 0.88 7.97
C LEU A 74 -0.51 1.80 7.43
N PHE A 75 -0.64 3.02 7.97
CA PHE A 75 -1.63 4.01 7.55
C PHE A 75 -1.04 5.14 6.69
N THR A 76 0.26 5.09 6.43
CA THR A 76 0.96 6.08 5.62
C THR A 76 0.47 6.01 4.17
N GLY A 77 0.36 7.17 3.52
CA GLY A 77 -0.07 7.29 2.13
C GLY A 77 -1.57 7.57 1.93
N THR A 78 -2.39 7.46 2.97
CA THR A 78 -3.81 7.89 2.92
C THR A 78 -3.96 9.39 2.64
N GLU A 79 -2.99 10.21 3.06
CA GLU A 79 -2.95 11.65 2.80
C GLU A 79 -2.83 11.99 1.31
N GLY A 80 -2.26 11.07 0.51
CA GLY A 80 -2.08 11.24 -0.93
C GLY A 80 -3.40 11.37 -1.70
N LEU A 81 -4.52 10.89 -1.13
CA LEU A 81 -5.85 11.02 -1.76
C LEU A 81 -6.26 12.49 -1.93
N SER A 82 -5.80 13.37 -1.04
CA SER A 82 -6.11 14.81 -1.12
C SER A 82 -5.51 15.48 -2.37
N THR A 83 -4.42 14.93 -2.90
CA THR A 83 -3.73 15.46 -4.10
C THR A 83 -4.54 15.26 -5.38
N LEU A 84 -5.55 14.38 -5.35
CA LEU A 84 -6.42 14.06 -6.49
C LEU A 84 -7.61 15.01 -6.62
N ALA A 85 -7.68 16.07 -5.80
CA ALA A 85 -8.81 17.00 -5.81
C ALA A 85 -9.07 17.66 -7.17
N ASN A 86 -8.01 17.89 -7.95
CA ASN A 86 -8.11 18.52 -9.26
C ASN A 86 -8.56 17.57 -10.38
N GLU A 87 -8.56 16.24 -10.14
CA GLU A 87 -8.88 15.22 -11.14
C GLU A 87 -10.29 14.62 -10.96
N VAL A 88 -10.98 14.95 -9.87
CA VAL A 88 -12.28 14.38 -9.50
C VAL A 88 -13.40 15.39 -9.70
N HIS A 89 -14.52 14.94 -10.28
CA HIS A 89 -15.68 15.78 -10.62
C HIS A 89 -16.40 16.40 -9.39
N ASP A 90 -16.38 15.72 -8.24
CA ASP A 90 -16.92 16.24 -6.96
C ASP A 90 -15.93 15.96 -5.81
N PRO A 91 -14.93 16.85 -5.61
CA PRO A 91 -13.86 16.60 -4.66
C PRO A 91 -14.36 16.57 -3.21
N ARG A 92 -15.40 17.35 -2.86
CA ARG A 92 -15.90 17.45 -1.49
C ARG A 92 -16.43 16.11 -0.98
N HIS A 93 -17.22 15.41 -1.77
CA HIS A 93 -17.81 14.13 -1.38
C HIS A 93 -16.92 12.95 -1.74
N ALA A 94 -16.23 12.99 -2.88
CA ALA A 94 -15.41 11.86 -3.32
C ALA A 94 -14.17 11.67 -2.45
N ILE A 95 -13.44 12.74 -2.11
CA ILE A 95 -12.23 12.64 -1.29
C ILE A 95 -12.58 12.20 0.13
N SER A 96 -13.62 12.78 0.74
CA SER A 96 -14.03 12.43 2.10
C SER A 96 -14.49 10.97 2.20
N ARG A 97 -15.31 10.50 1.26
CA ARG A 97 -15.74 9.09 1.22
C ARG A 97 -14.58 8.14 0.91
N GLY A 98 -13.70 8.53 -0.01
CA GLY A 98 -12.51 7.74 -0.34
C GLY A 98 -11.55 7.61 0.84
N GLN A 99 -11.40 8.66 1.63
CA GLN A 99 -10.54 8.66 2.82
C GLN A 99 -11.06 7.70 3.88
N ILE A 100 -12.36 7.78 4.18
CA ILE A 100 -13.01 6.87 5.14
C ILE A 100 -12.92 5.43 4.65
N ALA A 101 -13.20 5.17 3.37
CA ALA A 101 -13.08 3.85 2.78
C ALA A 101 -11.65 3.30 2.89
N SER A 102 -10.64 4.12 2.55
CA SER A 102 -9.23 3.75 2.64
C SER A 102 -8.84 3.36 4.07
N ILE A 103 -9.14 4.22 5.06
CA ILE A 103 -8.84 3.96 6.47
C ILE A 103 -9.54 2.67 6.95
N LEU A 104 -10.82 2.47 6.62
CA LEU A 104 -11.54 1.26 7.00
C LEU A 104 -10.92 0.01 6.36
N THR A 105 -10.56 0.06 5.08
CA THR A 105 -9.93 -1.10 4.41
C THR A 105 -8.56 -1.43 5.01
N LEU A 106 -7.74 -0.43 5.31
CA LEU A 106 -6.45 -0.62 5.98
C LEU A 106 -6.63 -1.18 7.39
N PHE A 107 -7.57 -0.66 8.16
CA PHE A 107 -7.87 -1.16 9.50
C PHE A 107 -8.26 -2.64 9.48
N ILE A 108 -9.24 -3.01 8.63
CA ILE A 108 -9.72 -4.39 8.52
C ILE A 108 -8.58 -5.32 8.08
N THR A 109 -7.86 -4.98 7.01
CA THR A 109 -6.78 -5.82 6.48
C THR A 109 -5.62 -5.96 7.46
N ALA A 110 -5.24 -4.90 8.16
CA ALA A 110 -4.18 -4.94 9.17
C ALA A 110 -4.57 -5.75 10.39
N SER A 111 -5.79 -5.57 10.91
CA SER A 111 -6.30 -6.38 12.01
C SER A 111 -6.35 -7.87 11.63
N SER A 112 -6.78 -8.20 10.40
CA SER A 112 -6.77 -9.59 9.92
C SER A 112 -5.36 -10.17 9.86
N ILE A 113 -4.39 -9.46 9.28
CA ILE A 113 -2.99 -9.93 9.22
C ILE A 113 -2.41 -10.10 10.63
N TYR A 114 -2.68 -9.15 11.53
CA TYR A 114 -2.16 -9.20 12.90
C TYR A 114 -2.68 -10.42 13.65
N ILE A 115 -3.99 -10.69 13.61
CA ILE A 115 -4.60 -11.84 14.28
C ILE A 115 -3.99 -13.14 13.76
N VAL A 116 -3.97 -13.31 12.43
CA VAL A 116 -3.40 -14.48 11.76
C VAL A 116 -1.93 -14.66 12.13
N SER A 117 -1.15 -13.58 12.17
CA SER A 117 0.28 -13.65 12.49
C SER A 117 0.58 -14.13 13.91
N GLN A 118 -0.35 -14.02 14.86
CA GLN A 118 -0.18 -14.56 16.22
C GLN A 118 -0.32 -16.09 16.26
N GLY A 119 -0.96 -16.70 15.26
CA GLY A 119 -1.11 -18.16 15.15
C GLY A 119 0.13 -18.86 14.62
N LEU A 120 1.07 -18.11 14.04
CA LEU A 120 2.28 -18.66 13.42
C LEU A 120 3.40 -18.90 14.45
N PRO A 121 4.21 -19.96 14.29
CA PRO A 121 5.29 -20.29 15.22
C PRO A 121 6.39 -19.21 15.29
N PRO A 122 6.89 -18.87 16.49
CA PRO A 122 7.76 -17.70 16.74
C PRO A 122 9.18 -17.79 16.16
N TYR A 123 9.59 -18.97 15.68
CA TYR A 123 10.91 -19.20 15.09
C TYR A 123 10.77 -20.14 13.89
N MET A 124 10.19 -19.66 12.81
CA MET A 124 10.63 -20.15 11.51
C MET A 124 11.81 -19.29 11.11
N ASP A 125 12.95 -19.94 10.91
CA ASP A 125 14.08 -19.35 10.23
C ASP A 125 13.54 -18.75 8.93
N ILE A 126 13.45 -17.43 8.85
CA ILE A 126 12.93 -16.70 7.67
C ILE A 126 13.98 -16.75 6.54
N SER A 127 14.87 -17.74 6.59
CA SER A 127 15.85 -18.13 5.61
C SER A 127 15.15 -18.80 4.44
N LEU A 128 14.36 -18.03 3.69
CA LEU A 128 14.16 -18.16 2.24
C LEU A 128 13.80 -19.55 1.67
N ASP A 129 13.40 -20.53 2.47
CA ASP A 129 13.10 -21.90 2.06
C ASP A 129 11.64 -22.21 2.31
N GLY A 130 10.75 -21.45 1.65
CA GLY A 130 9.46 -21.90 1.10
C GLY A 130 8.60 -22.87 1.92
N GLN A 131 8.69 -22.86 3.25
CA GLN A 131 8.02 -23.84 4.12
C GLN A 131 6.79 -23.25 4.79
N LEU A 132 6.74 -21.93 5.01
CA LEU A 132 5.55 -21.27 5.55
C LEU A 132 4.40 -21.23 4.52
N PHE A 133 4.77 -21.08 3.25
CA PHE A 133 3.90 -21.28 2.11
C PHE A 133 4.59 -22.33 1.26
N LYS A 134 3.98 -23.50 1.04
CA LYS A 134 4.39 -24.46 0.00
C LYS A 134 4.23 -23.88 -1.42
N MET A 135 4.47 -22.59 -1.61
CA MET A 135 4.49 -21.88 -2.86
C MET A 135 5.94 -21.71 -3.30
N SER A 136 6.21 -22.08 -4.55
CA SER A 136 7.49 -21.87 -5.21
C SER A 136 8.00 -20.43 -5.01
N LYS A 137 9.31 -20.25 -4.79
CA LYS A 137 9.97 -18.94 -4.63
C LYS A 137 9.55 -17.96 -5.73
N GLN A 138 9.27 -18.46 -6.94
CA GLN A 138 8.81 -17.69 -8.08
C GLN A 138 7.45 -17.01 -7.85
N VAL A 139 6.52 -17.71 -7.19
CA VAL A 139 5.18 -17.17 -6.96
C VAL A 139 5.25 -16.06 -5.91
N ALA A 140 5.98 -16.27 -4.81
CA ALA A 140 6.19 -15.24 -3.79
C ALA A 140 6.81 -13.96 -4.36
N ILE A 141 7.80 -14.09 -5.25
CA ILE A 141 8.42 -12.95 -5.95
C ILE A 141 7.40 -12.23 -6.83
N VAL A 142 6.53 -12.94 -7.54
CA VAL A 142 5.49 -12.33 -8.38
C VAL A 142 4.49 -11.53 -7.52
N TRP A 143 4.04 -12.10 -6.40
CA TRP A 143 3.11 -11.41 -5.48
C TRP A 143 3.73 -10.12 -4.91
N THR A 144 4.96 -10.18 -4.39
CA THR A 144 5.62 -8.98 -3.83
C THR A 144 5.87 -7.92 -4.90
N THR A 145 6.20 -8.33 -6.13
CA THR A 145 6.40 -7.41 -7.26
C THR A 145 5.12 -6.64 -7.62
N ILE A 146 3.95 -7.29 -7.55
CA ILE A 146 2.64 -6.65 -7.82
C ILE A 146 2.32 -5.59 -6.76
N SER A 147 2.53 -5.92 -5.48
CA SER A 147 2.28 -4.97 -4.38
C SER A 147 3.21 -3.76 -4.45
N SER A 148 4.51 -3.97 -4.73
CA SER A 148 5.46 -2.87 -4.93
C SER A 148 5.09 -1.98 -6.13
N LEU A 149 4.52 -2.56 -7.20
CA LEU A 149 4.06 -1.81 -8.36
C LEU A 149 2.84 -0.94 -8.03
N ALA A 150 1.91 -1.45 -7.22
CA ALA A 150 0.76 -0.70 -6.70
C ALA A 150 1.22 0.57 -5.97
N CYS A 151 2.11 0.38 -4.98
CA CYS A 151 2.61 1.46 -4.14
C CYS A 151 3.39 2.51 -4.96
N THR A 152 4.27 2.05 -5.85
CA THR A 152 5.09 2.95 -6.70
C THR A 152 4.21 3.83 -7.60
N SER A 153 3.15 3.26 -8.18
CA SER A 153 2.22 4.02 -9.03
C SER A 153 1.45 5.10 -8.26
N ALA A 154 1.00 4.78 -7.04
CA ALA A 154 0.26 5.71 -6.19
C ALA A 154 1.14 6.88 -5.70
N VAL A 155 2.37 6.59 -5.26
CA VAL A 155 3.31 7.62 -4.78
C VAL A 155 3.74 8.54 -5.91
N LEU A 156 4.01 8.00 -7.11
CA LEU A 156 4.39 8.82 -8.27
C LEU A 156 3.27 9.78 -8.68
N LEU A 157 2.02 9.31 -8.73
CA LEU A 157 0.87 10.16 -9.05
C LEU A 157 0.70 11.30 -8.04
N ALA A 158 0.78 10.98 -6.74
CA ALA A 158 0.67 11.99 -5.68
C ALA A 158 1.81 13.01 -5.76
N ALA A 159 3.05 12.55 -6.01
CA ALA A 159 4.20 13.43 -6.17
C ALA A 159 4.05 14.37 -7.37
N SER A 160 3.58 13.86 -8.52
CA SER A 160 3.31 14.68 -9.70
C SER A 160 2.26 15.75 -9.44
N ASN A 161 1.16 15.41 -8.77
CA ASN A 161 0.10 16.38 -8.44
C ASN A 161 0.57 17.44 -7.43
N ILE A 162 1.40 17.06 -6.46
CA ILE A 162 1.99 18.02 -5.51
C ILE A 162 2.91 19.00 -6.25
N VAL A 163 3.82 18.49 -7.09
CA VAL A 163 4.75 19.33 -7.88
C VAL A 163 3.98 20.27 -8.79
N GLU A 164 2.91 19.79 -9.42
CA GLU A 164 2.04 20.62 -10.25
C GLU A 164 1.37 21.75 -9.46
N SER A 165 0.78 21.45 -8.30
CA SER A 165 0.16 22.49 -7.43
C SER A 165 1.17 23.52 -6.91
N MET A 166 2.43 23.11 -6.68
CA MET A 166 3.52 24.02 -6.31
C MET A 166 3.94 24.91 -7.49
N SER A 167 3.90 24.38 -8.71
CA SER A 167 4.15 25.15 -9.94
C SER A 167 3.03 26.18 -10.19
N GLU A 168 1.76 25.81 -9.97
CA GLU A 168 0.61 26.73 -10.01
C GLU A 168 0.77 27.89 -9.02
N SER A 169 1.34 27.61 -7.85
CA SER A 169 1.63 28.60 -6.80
C SER A 169 2.89 29.44 -7.06
N ARG A 170 3.56 29.27 -8.22
CA ARG A 170 4.81 29.94 -8.63
C ARG A 170 5.99 29.75 -7.67
N LEU A 171 5.98 28.68 -6.87
CA LEU A 171 7.12 28.27 -6.03
C LEU A 171 8.21 27.56 -6.84
N PHE A 172 7.83 26.95 -7.97
CA PHE A 172 8.73 26.29 -8.93
C PHE A 172 8.70 26.96 -10.31
N PRO A 173 9.76 26.78 -11.14
CA PRO A 173 9.79 27.30 -12.50
C PRO A 173 8.59 26.80 -13.32
N CYS A 174 7.97 27.70 -14.07
CA CYS A 174 6.72 27.48 -14.80
C CYS A 174 6.79 26.37 -15.86
N GLU A 175 7.98 25.90 -16.21
CA GLU A 175 8.18 24.82 -17.20
C GLU A 175 7.64 23.47 -16.71
N LEU A 176 7.57 23.25 -15.39
CA LEU A 176 6.99 22.04 -14.78
C LEU A 176 5.44 22.04 -14.72
N HIS A 177 4.79 23.10 -15.19
CA HIS A 177 3.33 23.20 -15.25
C HIS A 177 2.73 22.62 -16.56
N GLY A 178 3.57 22.07 -17.44
CA GLY A 178 3.09 21.52 -18.71
C GLY A 178 2.11 20.37 -18.47
N ARG A 179 0.85 20.53 -18.90
CA ARG A 179 -0.09 19.40 -19.05
C ARG A 179 -0.13 18.94 -20.49
N HIS A 180 -0.10 17.63 -20.71
CA HIS A 180 -0.26 17.07 -22.05
C HIS A 180 -1.66 17.41 -22.63
N ALA A 181 -1.70 18.12 -23.76
CA ALA A 181 -2.89 18.78 -24.31
C ALA A 181 -4.11 17.88 -24.58
N LYS A 182 -3.93 16.56 -24.68
CA LYS A 182 -5.00 15.59 -24.96
C LYS A 182 -5.33 14.65 -23.79
N LEU A 183 -4.46 14.56 -22.80
CA LEU A 183 -4.53 13.58 -21.72
C LEU A 183 -4.62 14.21 -20.32
N HIS A 184 -4.41 15.53 -20.22
CA HIS A 184 -4.41 16.31 -18.98
C HIS A 184 -3.48 15.77 -17.88
N THR A 185 -2.48 14.96 -18.24
CA THR A 185 -1.47 14.46 -17.32
C THR A 185 -0.32 15.46 -17.18
N PRO A 186 0.26 15.60 -15.97
CA PRO A 186 1.48 16.37 -15.75
C PRO A 186 2.68 15.67 -16.42
N ILE A 187 3.52 16.44 -17.15
CA ILE A 187 4.75 15.98 -17.82
C ILE A 187 6.01 16.56 -17.18
#